data_AF-A0A660SN45-F1
#
_entry.id   AF-A0A660SN45-F1
#
_cell.length_a   1.000
_cell.length_b   1.000
_cell.length_c   1.000
_cell.angle_alpha   90.00
_cell.angle_beta   90.00
_cell.angle_gamma   90.00
#
_symmetry.space_group_name_H-M   'P 1'
#
loop_
_entity.id
_entity.type
_entity.pdbx_description
1 polymer ?
#
loop_
_entity_poly.entity_id
_entity_poly.type
_entity_poly.pdbx_seq_one_letter_code
_entity_poly.pdbx_strand_id
1 'polypeptide(L)'
;MAGALIIIPGLVFLGTWVTMLLWNALLPAIFGLGVITFWQAMGLILLGKILFGGFHGGGNHRSHFPRRPRFKDREEWREHMREHFTERSEGFNSEEVKPEA
;
A
#
# COMPACT_ATOMS: atom_id res chain seq x y z
N MET A 1 -8.06 -8.89 12.82
CA MET A 1 -7.74 -10.02 11.90
C MET A 1 -8.98 -10.79 11.43
N ALA A 2 -10.16 -10.66 12.06
CA ALA A 2 -11.38 -11.38 11.67
C ALA A 2 -12.12 -10.84 10.42
N GLY A 3 -12.00 -9.55 10.09
CA GLY A 3 -12.74 -8.96 8.97
C GLY A 3 -12.35 -9.49 7.58
N ALA A 4 -11.07 -9.82 7.37
CA ALA A 4 -10.58 -10.33 6.10
C ALA A 4 -11.10 -11.75 5.76
N LEU A 5 -11.42 -12.55 6.79
CA LEU A 5 -11.93 -13.92 6.63
C LEU A 5 -13.33 -13.97 6.00
N ILE A 6 -14.10 -12.88 6.09
CA ILE A 6 -15.49 -12.81 5.59
C ILE A 6 -15.56 -12.04 4.26
N ILE A 7 -14.74 -10.99 4.11
CA ILE A 7 -14.74 -10.14 2.91
C ILE A 7 -14.27 -10.92 1.67
N ILE A 8 -13.23 -11.75 1.82
CA ILE A 8 -12.66 -12.52 0.70
C ILE A 8 -13.68 -13.50 0.11
N PRO A 9 -14.32 -14.39 0.88
CA PRO A 9 -15.34 -15.28 0.33
C PRO A 9 -16.57 -14.52 -0.19
N GLY A 10 -16.96 -13.41 0.46
CA GLY A 10 -18.06 -12.56 -0.02
C GLY A 10 -17.81 -11.95 -1.40
N LEU A 11 -16.62 -11.41 -1.64
CA LEU A 11 -16.24 -10.85 -2.94
C LEU A 11 -16.13 -11.92 -4.04
N VAL A 12 -15.62 -13.10 -3.71
CA VAL A 12 -15.55 -14.24 -4.66
C VAL A 12 -16.96 -14.72 -5.03
N PHE A 13 -17.87 -14.79 -4.06
CA PHE A 13 -19.25 -15.21 -4.29
C PHE A 13 -19.98 -14.19 -5.17
N LEU A 14 -19.84 -12.89 -4.87
CA LEU A 14 -20.42 -11.82 -5.66
C LEU A 14 -19.86 -11.79 -7.09
N GLY A 15 -18.54 -11.95 -7.25
CA GLY A 15 -17.89 -12.05 -8.55
C GLY A 15 -18.42 -13.23 -9.37
N THR A 16 -18.62 -14.39 -8.74
CA THR A 16 -19.19 -15.59 -9.38
C THR A 16 -20.61 -15.37 -9.84
N TRP A 17 -21.43 -14.77 -8.99
CA TRP A 17 -22.83 -14.50 -9.29
C TRP A 17 -22.98 -13.54 -10.49
N VAL A 18 -22.25 -12.42 -10.48
CA VAL A 18 -22.28 -11.43 -11.56
C VAL A 18 -21.77 -12.03 -12.86
N THR A 19 -20.66 -12.78 -12.81
CA THR A 19 -20.08 -13.43 -13.99
C THR A 19 -21.07 -14.42 -14.61
N MET A 20 -21.76 -15.24 -13.81
CA MET A 20 -22.75 -16.20 -14.31
C MET A 20 -23.94 -15.51 -14.98
N LEU A 21 -24.52 -14.48 -14.33
CA LEU A 21 -25.66 -13.73 -14.89
C LEU A 21 -25.28 -13.01 -16.18
N LEU A 22 -24.14 -12.32 -16.18
CA LEU A 22 -23.69 -11.54 -17.33
C LEU A 22 -23.33 -12.46 -18.51
N TRP A 23 -22.63 -13.57 -18.24
CA TRP A 23 -22.30 -14.54 -19.27
C TRP A 23 -23.55 -15.12 -19.90
N ASN A 24 -24.50 -15.62 -19.09
CA ASN A 24 -25.71 -16.26 -19.60
C ASN A 24 -26.64 -15.30 -20.35
N ALA A 25 -26.57 -14.00 -20.08
CA ALA A 25 -27.36 -12.99 -20.78
C ALA A 25 -26.69 -12.46 -22.07
N LEU A 26 -25.37 -12.25 -22.08
CA LEU A 26 -24.68 -11.62 -23.22
C LEU A 26 -24.06 -12.61 -24.20
N LEU A 27 -23.29 -13.60 -23.72
CA LEU A 27 -22.44 -14.39 -24.61
C LEU A 27 -23.20 -15.40 -25.50
N PRO A 28 -24.27 -16.06 -25.01
CA PRO A 28 -25.17 -16.81 -25.88
C PRO A 28 -25.87 -15.94 -26.92
N ALA A 29 -26.26 -14.71 -26.54
CA ALA A 29 -26.98 -13.81 -27.42
C ALA A 29 -26.10 -13.18 -28.51
N ILE A 30 -24.83 -12.88 -28.19
CA ILE A 30 -23.93 -12.16 -29.09
C ILE A 30 -23.04 -13.10 -29.91
N PHE A 31 -22.55 -14.20 -29.30
CA PHE A 31 -21.59 -15.11 -29.93
C PHE A 31 -22.15 -16.51 -30.21
N GLY A 32 -23.41 -16.79 -29.84
CA GLY A 32 -24.01 -18.13 -29.99
C GLY A 32 -23.33 -19.19 -29.12
N LEU A 33 -22.56 -18.78 -28.10
CA LEU A 33 -21.86 -19.68 -27.19
C LEU A 33 -22.85 -20.30 -26.19
N GLY A 34 -22.60 -21.55 -25.78
CA GLY A 34 -23.46 -22.23 -24.80
C GLY A 34 -23.50 -21.52 -23.45
N VAL A 35 -24.63 -21.66 -22.74
CA VAL A 35 -24.78 -21.23 -21.34
C VAL A 35 -23.74 -21.91 -20.46
N ILE A 36 -23.14 -21.16 -19.53
CA ILE A 36 -22.17 -21.70 -18.59
C ILE A 36 -22.87 -22.21 -17.33
N THR A 37 -22.45 -23.40 -16.90
CA THR A 37 -22.86 -23.99 -15.63
C THR A 37 -22.02 -23.45 -14.47
N PHE A 38 -22.47 -23.69 -13.24
CA PHE A 38 -21.77 -23.24 -12.02
C PHE A 38 -20.28 -23.65 -12.00
N TRP A 39 -19.97 -24.87 -12.42
CA TRP A 39 -18.60 -25.38 -12.51
C TRP A 39 -17.74 -24.63 -13.53
N GLN A 40 -18.32 -24.20 -14.65
CA GLN A 40 -17.61 -23.41 -15.68
C GLN A 40 -17.39 -21.97 -15.22
N ALA A 41 -18.39 -21.35 -14.57
CA ALA A 41 -18.23 -20.03 -13.97
C ALA A 41 -17.14 -20.03 -12.89
N MET A 42 -17.10 -21.07 -12.05
CA MET A 42 -16.06 -21.25 -11.05
C MET A 42 -14.68 -21.46 -11.68
N GLY A 43 -14.59 -22.25 -12.75
CA GLY A 43 -13.36 -22.42 -13.54
C GLY A 43 -12.86 -21.11 -14.16
N LEU A 44 -13.75 -20.30 -14.75
CA LEU A 44 -13.43 -18.98 -15.32
C LEU A 44 -12.90 -18.01 -14.27
N ILE A 45 -13.49 -18.01 -13.08
CA ILE A 45 -13.03 -17.16 -11.98
C ILE A 45 -11.71 -17.66 -11.41
N LEU A 46 -11.54 -18.97 -11.26
CA LEU A 46 -10.27 -19.54 -10.82
C LEU A 46 -9.17 -19.20 -11.83
N LEU A 47 -9.45 -19.33 -13.13
CA LEU A 47 -8.53 -18.98 -14.21
C LEU A 47 -8.22 -17.47 -14.19
N GLY A 48 -9.24 -16.61 -14.09
CA GLY A 48 -9.06 -15.17 -13.96
C GLY A 48 -8.28 -14.79 -12.71
N LYS A 49 -8.45 -15.53 -11.62
CA LYS A 49 -7.73 -15.31 -10.36
C LYS A 49 -6.28 -15.82 -10.43
N ILE A 50 -6.00 -16.85 -11.22
CA ILE A 50 -4.62 -17.30 -11.50
C ILE A 50 -3.93 -16.36 -12.49
N LEU A 51 -4.64 -15.85 -13.51
CA LEU A 51 -4.07 -14.96 -14.52
C LEU A 51 -3.90 -13.52 -14.01
N PHE A 52 -4.93 -12.95 -13.40
CA PHE A 52 -4.93 -11.55 -12.93
C PHE A 52 -4.57 -11.43 -11.43
N GLY A 53 -4.75 -12.50 -10.65
CA GLY A 53 -4.43 -12.52 -9.21
C GLY A 53 -3.21 -13.36 -8.84
N GLY A 54 -2.55 -14.02 -9.80
CA GLY A 54 -1.52 -15.03 -9.55
C GLY A 54 -0.10 -14.54 -9.30
N PHE A 55 0.22 -13.26 -9.49
CA PHE A 55 1.58 -12.74 -9.21
C PHE A 55 1.62 -11.29 -8.69
N HIS A 56 0.50 -10.73 -8.23
CA HIS A 56 0.45 -9.37 -7.68
C HIS A 56 -0.63 -9.25 -6.60
N GLY A 57 -0.45 -9.93 -5.47
CA GLY A 57 -1.50 -9.94 -4.43
C GLY A 57 -1.09 -10.36 -3.02
N GLY A 58 0.19 -10.63 -2.76
CA GLY A 58 0.73 -10.58 -1.42
C GLY A 58 0.94 -9.12 -1.03
N GLY A 59 -0.15 -8.44 -0.68
CA GLY A 59 -0.16 -7.07 -0.18
C GLY A 59 0.59 -6.98 1.14
N ASN A 60 1.91 -7.04 1.08
CA ASN A 60 2.81 -6.32 1.96
C ASN A 60 2.59 -4.83 1.68
N HIS A 61 1.40 -4.32 2.00
CA HIS A 61 1.23 -2.93 2.39
C HIS A 61 1.97 -2.77 3.73
N ARG A 62 3.30 -2.81 3.64
CA ARG A 62 4.12 -1.81 4.29
C ARG A 62 3.55 -0.49 3.80
N SER A 63 2.52 -0.03 4.47
CA SER A 63 2.21 1.38 4.48
C SER A 63 3.42 2.02 5.15
N HIS A 64 4.41 2.32 4.31
CA HIS A 64 5.46 3.27 4.55
C HIS A 64 4.79 4.64 4.62
N PHE A 65 3.85 4.83 5.55
CA PHE A 65 3.64 6.14 6.10
C PHE A 65 4.97 6.50 6.74
N PRO A 66 5.65 7.59 6.32
CA PRO A 66 6.67 8.15 7.18
C PRO A 66 5.96 8.45 8.50
N ARG A 67 6.25 7.64 9.52
CA ARG A 67 5.88 7.98 10.89
C ARG A 67 6.45 9.38 11.07
N ARG A 68 5.57 10.36 11.27
CA ARG A 68 5.98 11.71 11.66
C ARG A 68 7.05 11.54 12.74
N PRO A 69 8.22 12.18 12.63
CA PRO A 69 9.23 12.09 13.67
C PRO A 69 8.53 12.40 15.00
N ARG A 70 8.71 11.51 15.98
CA ARG A 70 8.08 11.71 17.28
C ARG A 70 8.61 13.04 17.81
N PHE A 71 7.78 13.79 18.53
CA PHE A 71 8.17 15.12 19.03
C PHE A 71 9.52 15.11 19.79
N LYS A 72 9.84 14.01 20.47
CA LYS A 72 11.16 13.75 21.08
C LYS A 72 12.33 13.81 20.10
N ASP A 73 12.23 13.13 18.96
CA ASP A 73 13.30 13.12 17.94
C ASP A 73 13.56 14.54 17.39
N ARG A 74 12.52 15.39 17.39
CA ARG A 74 12.61 16.78 16.94
C ARG A 74 13.24 17.70 18.00
N GLU A 75 13.04 17.40 19.28
CA GLU A 75 13.65 18.14 20.39
C GLU A 75 15.14 17.82 20.49
N GLU A 76 15.50 16.53 20.46
CA GLU A 76 16.90 16.07 20.46
C GLU A 76 17.68 16.64 19.25
N TRP A 77 17.08 16.65 18.06
CA TRP A 77 17.71 17.25 16.87
C TRP A 77 17.88 18.78 16.99
N ARG A 78 16.94 19.47 17.64
CA ARG A 78 17.03 20.93 17.87
C ARG A 78 18.09 21.27 18.91
N GLU A 79 18.26 20.46 19.94
CA GLU A 79 19.31 20.61 20.94
C GLU A 79 20.68 20.38 20.31
N HIS A 80 20.86 19.28 19.57
CA HIS A 80 22.10 18.98 18.87
C HIS A 80 22.52 20.06 17.85
N MET A 81 21.55 20.61 17.11
CA MET A 81 21.80 21.76 16.23
C MET A 81 22.21 23.02 17.01
N ARG A 82 21.55 23.31 18.14
CA ARG A 82 21.85 24.49 18.95
C ARG A 82 23.27 24.44 19.51
N GLU A 83 23.72 23.27 19.97
CA GLU A 83 25.08 23.06 20.44
C GLU A 83 26.11 23.34 19.33
N HIS A 84 25.92 22.75 18.15
CA HIS A 84 26.82 22.97 17.00
C HIS A 84 26.88 24.43 16.52
N PHE A 85 25.75 25.15 16.54
CA PHE A 85 25.74 26.58 16.21
C PHE A 85 26.46 27.43 17.26
N THR A 86 26.32 27.08 18.54
CA THR A 86 26.93 27.83 19.65
C THR A 86 28.45 27.63 19.65
N GLU A 87 28.93 26.39 19.54
CA GLU A 87 30.35 26.07 19.41
C GLU A 87 30.99 26.79 18.21
N ARG A 88 30.31 26.81 17.07
CA ARG A 88 30.80 27.51 15.88
C ARG A 88 30.83 29.04 16.05
N SER A 89 29.89 29.63 16.77
CA SER A 89 29.91 31.07 17.08
C SER A 89 31.00 31.45 18.09
N GLU A 90 31.29 30.59 19.06
CA GLU A 90 32.34 30.82 20.05
C GLU A 90 33.74 30.67 19.44
N GLY A 91 33.94 29.70 18.55
CA GLY A 91 35.17 29.60 17.76
C GLY A 91 35.42 30.83 16.90
N PHE A 92 34.38 31.35 16.22
CA PHE A 92 34.50 32.56 15.41
C PHE A 92 34.81 33.80 16.26
N ASN A 93 34.17 33.95 17.43
CA ASN A 93 34.43 35.05 18.37
C ASN A 93 35.83 34.96 19.01
N SER A 94 36.38 33.75 19.18
CA SER A 94 37.72 33.53 19.74
C SER A 94 38.84 33.82 18.72
N GLU A 95 38.56 33.67 17.43
CA GLU A 95 39.51 34.02 16.36
C GLU A 95 39.55 35.53 16.08
N GLU A 96 38.45 36.26 16.31
CA GLU A 96 38.33 37.69 16.02
C GLU A 96 38.81 38.60 17.18
N VAL A 97 38.91 38.08 18.41
CA VAL A 97 39.48 38.79 19.57
C VAL A 97 40.95 38.40 19.77
N LYS A 98 41.78 38.61 18.75
CA LYS A 98 43.23 38.69 18.91
C LYS A 98 43.62 40.17 18.88
N PRO A 99 43.83 40.83 20.04
CA PRO A 99 44.27 42.22 20.04
C PRO A 99 45.65 42.28 19.38
N GLU A 100 45.73 42.84 18.18
CA GLU A 100 47.00 43.36 17.67
C GLU A 100 47.43 44.53 18.57
N ALA A 101 48.72 44.51 18.89
CA ALA A 101 49.42 45.28 19.91
C ALA A 101 49.32 46.81 19.75
#